data_AF-A0A1V9UK06-F1
#
_entry.id   AF-A0A1V9UK06-F1
#
_cell.length_a   1.000
_cell.length_b   1.000
_cell.length_c   1.000
_cell.angle_alpha   90.00
_cell.angle_beta   90.00
_cell.angle_gamma   90.00
#
_symmetry.space_group_name_H-M   'P 1'
#
loop_
_entity.id
_entity.type
_entity.pdbx_description
1 polymer ?
#
loop_
_entity_poly.entity_id
_entity_poly.type
_entity_poly.pdbx_seq_one_letter_code
_entity_poly.pdbx_strand_id
1 'polypeptide(L)' 'MRPKVCDAPNALDLVKELDDATEQMMALGVDQVGTVEWQEAFDRQQRAFRSWRDYLYLKADEKPPAKLLSIA' A
#
# COMPACT_ATOMS: atom_id res chain seq x y z
N MET A 1 -23.51 19.89 -9.00
CA MET A 1 -22.22 19.45 -8.44
C MET A 1 -22.27 17.93 -8.37
N ARG A 2 -21.59 17.22 -9.28
CA ARG A 2 -21.62 15.75 -9.27
C ARG A 2 -20.81 15.26 -8.05
N PRO A 3 -21.24 14.20 -7.33
CA PRO A 3 -20.41 13.62 -6.29
C PRO A 3 -19.11 13.19 -6.95
N LYS A 4 -17.96 13.69 -6.47
CA LYS A 4 -16.69 13.02 -6.74
C LYS A 4 -16.87 11.65 -6.12
N VAL A 5 -17.02 10.63 -6.95
CA VAL A 5 -16.78 9.26 -6.52
C VAL A 5 -15.36 9.30 -6.01
N CYS A 6 -15.20 9.33 -4.68
CA CYS A 6 -13.92 9.03 -4.08
C CYS A 6 -13.71 7.57 -4.44
N ASP A 7 -13.05 7.32 -5.57
CA ASP A 7 -12.57 5.99 -5.93
C ASP A 7 -11.64 5.61 -4.79
N ALA A 8 -12.18 4.87 -3.83
CA ALA A 8 -11.40 4.34 -2.73
C ALA A 8 -10.27 3.53 -3.38
N PRO A 9 -9.01 3.73 -2.96
CA PRO A 9 -7.89 3.03 -3.56
C PRO A 9 -8.18 1.53 -3.60
N ASN A 10 -8.10 0.95 -4.79
CA ASN A 10 -8.43 -0.45 -5.01
C ASN A 10 -7.32 -1.33 -4.42
N ALA A 11 -7.68 -2.27 -3.54
CA ALA A 11 -6.73 -3.19 -2.92
C ALA A 11 -5.85 -3.91 -3.94
N LEU A 12 -6.45 -4.34 -5.06
CA LEU A 12 -5.72 -5.08 -6.10
C LEU A 12 -4.65 -4.21 -6.76
N ASP A 13 -4.95 -2.94 -7.03
CA ASP A 13 -3.99 -2.03 -7.66
C ASP A 13 -2.85 -1.68 -6.69
N LEU A 14 -3.16 -1.52 -5.40
CA LEU A 14 -2.14 -1.29 -4.37
C LEU A 14 -1.20 -2.48 -4.17
N VAL A 15 -1.74 -3.69 -4.13
CA VAL A 15 -0.94 -4.92 -4.00
C VAL A 15 -0.11 -5.12 -5.27
N LYS A 16 -0.70 -4.91 -6.46
CA LYS A 16 0.02 -5.02 -7.73
C LYS A 16 1.19 -4.02 -7.80
N GLU A 17 0.98 -2.76 -7.42
CA GLU A 17 2.08 -1.78 -7.42
C GLU A 17 3.17 -2.13 -6.39
N LEU A 18 2.80 -2.70 -5.24
CA LEU A 18 3.77 -3.19 -4.27
C LEU A 18 4.61 -4.35 -4.84
N ASP A 19 3.96 -5.32 -5.50
CA ASP A 19 4.63 -6.44 -6.14
C ASP A 19 5.57 -5.95 -7.26
N ASP A 20 5.08 -5.10 -8.17
CA ASP A 20 5.86 -4.53 -9.28
C ASP A 20 7.07 -3.73 -8.76
N ALA A 21 6.91 -2.94 -7.70
CA ALA A 21 7.99 -2.16 -7.11
C ALA A 21 9.02 -3.04 -6.40
N THR A 22 8.58 -4.10 -5.72
CA THR A 22 9.47 -5.07 -5.08
C THR A 22 10.23 -5.89 -6.14
N GLU A 23 9.58 -6.31 -7.23
CA GLU A 23 10.24 -6.98 -8.35
C GLU A 23 11.32 -6.09 -8.97
N GLN A 24 11.00 -4.81 -9.23
CA GLN A 24 11.98 -3.86 -9.76
C GLN A 24 13.18 -3.69 -8.82
N MET A 25 12.96 -3.61 -7.51
CA MET A 25 14.04 -3.51 -6.54
C MET A 25 14.89 -4.79 -6.48
N MET A 26 14.27 -5.97 -6.58
CA MET A 26 14.97 -7.27 -6.57
C MET A 26 15.72 -7.56 -7.88
N ALA A 27 15.31 -6.95 -8.99
CA ALA A 27 16.00 -7.05 -10.26
C ALA A 27 17.37 -6.32 -10.25
N LEU A 28 17.58 -5.40 -9.30
CA LEU A 28 18.86 -4.72 -9.12
C LEU A 28 19.84 -5.65 -8.41
N GLY A 29 20.99 -5.84 -9.02
CA GLY A 29 22.09 -6.60 -8.44
C GLY A 29 22.67 -5.92 -7.19
N VAL A 30 23.29 -6.71 -6.31
CA VAL A 30 23.92 -6.20 -5.08
C VAL A 30 25.03 -5.18 -5.37
N ASP A 31 25.66 -5.28 -6.53
CA ASP A 31 26.65 -4.34 -7.05
C ASP A 31 26.09 -2.94 -7.32
N GLN A 32 24.77 -2.81 -7.46
CA GLN A 32 24.08 -1.55 -7.72
C GLN A 32 23.54 -0.91 -6.43
N VAL A 33 23.76 -1.52 -5.27
CA VAL A 33 23.34 -0.95 -3.99
C VAL A 33 24.06 0.37 -3.73
N GLY A 34 23.28 1.42 -3.44
CA GLY A 34 23.80 2.76 -3.21
C GLY A 34 23.94 3.62 -4.47
N THR A 35 23.60 3.09 -5.66
CA THR A 35 23.45 3.92 -6.85
C THR A 35 22.11 4.68 -6.84
N VAL A 36 21.97 5.61 -7.78
CA VAL A 36 20.73 6.39 -7.94
C VAL A 36 19.57 5.48 -8.31
N GLU A 37 19.80 4.52 -9.21
CA GLU A 37 18.79 3.55 -9.65
C GLU A 37 18.28 2.70 -8.49
N TRP A 38 19.18 2.30 -7.59
CA TRP A 38 18.79 1.59 -6.37
C TRP A 38 17.97 2.47 -5.42
N GLN A 39 18.37 3.73 -5.24
CA GLN A 39 17.63 4.66 -4.40
C GLN A 39 16.22 4.92 -4.96
N GLU A 40 16.08 5.07 -6.27
CA GLU A 40 14.78 5.28 -6.93
C GLU A 40 13.86 4.06 -6.80
N ALA A 41 14.40 2.85 -7.00
CA ALA A 41 13.66 1.60 -6.82
C ALA A 41 13.23 1.40 -5.36
N PHE A 42 14.15 1.67 -4.41
CA PHE A 42 13.86 1.63 -2.98
C PHE A 42 12.77 2.64 -2.59
N ASP A 43 12.86 3.88 -3.07
CA ASP A 43 11.88 4.92 -2.78
C ASP A 43 10.50 4.56 -3.34
N ARG A 44 10.44 3.95 -4.53
CA ARG A 44 9.21 3.43 -5.12
C ARG A 44 8.60 2.33 -4.26
N GLN A 45 9.40 1.34 -3.87
CA GLN A 45 8.95 0.23 -3.03
C GLN A 45 8.43 0.71 -1.68
N GLN A 46 9.15 1.64 -1.03
CA GLN A 46 8.72 2.25 0.23
C GLN A 46 7.42 3.05 0.09
N ARG A 47 7.23 3.78 -1.01
CA ARG A 47 5.95 4.47 -1.28
C ARG A 47 4.82 3.47 -1.45
N ALA A 48 4.99 2.44 -2.27
CA ALA A 48 3.98 1.41 -2.49
C ALA A 48 3.60 0.69 -1.19
N PHE A 49 4.60 0.32 -0.38
CA PHE A 49 4.38 -0.30 0.93
C PHE A 49 3.58 0.60 1.87
N ARG A 50 3.93 1.88 1.97
CA ARG A 50 3.18 2.84 2.80
C ARG A 50 1.73 2.97 2.35
N SER A 51 1.49 3.09 1.05
CA SER A 51 0.13 3.17 0.50
C SER A 51 -0.70 1.92 0.79
N TRP A 52 -0.11 0.73 0.66
CA TRP A 52 -0.78 -0.53 1.03
C TRP A 52 -1.09 -0.60 2.52
N ARG A 53 -0.12 -0.25 3.36
CA ARG A 53 -0.29 -0.25 4.83
C ARG A 53 -1.38 0.73 5.26
N ASP A 54 -1.40 1.94 4.70
CA ASP A 54 -2.39 2.96 5.03
C ASP A 54 -3.80 2.53 4.59
N TYR A 55 -3.92 1.82 3.45
CA TYR A 55 -5.17 1.17 3.06
C TYR A 55 -5.64 0.12 4.05
N LEU A 56 -4.74 -0.74 4.54
CA LEU A 56 -5.08 -1.74 5.54
C LEU A 56 -5.55 -1.12 6.86
N TYR A 57 -4.93 -0.02 7.30
CA TYR A 57 -5.39 0.71 8.49
C TYR A 57 -6.79 1.30 8.28
N LEU A 58 -7.04 1.95 7.14
CA LEU A 58 -8.36 2.46 6.80
C LEU A 58 -9.43 1.35 6.83
N LYS A 59 -9.12 0.17 6.26
CA LYS A 59 -10.02 -0.98 6.30
C LYS A 59 -10.18 -1.61 7.68
N ALA A 60 -9.17 -1.53 8.53
CA ALA A 60 -9.26 -1.99 9.91
C ALA A 60 -10.16 -1.06 10.75
N ASP A 61 -10.08 0.25 10.53
CA ASP A 61 -10.91 1.28 11.20
C ASP A 61 -12.36 1.27 10.70
N GLU A 62 -12.63 0.81 9.47
CA GLU A 62 -14.00 0.56 8.96
C GLU A 62 -14.74 -0.57 9.71
N LYS A 63 -14.10 -1.28 10.66
CA LYS A 63 -14.81 -2.25 11.52
C LYS A 63 -15.90 -1.52 12.32
N PRO A 64 -17.17 -2.00 12.29
CA PRO A 64 -18.20 -1.42 13.13
C PRO A 64 -17.77 -1.56 14.60
N PRO A 65 -18.09 -0.58 15.48
CA PRO A 65 -17.84 -0.72 16.91
C PRO A 65 -18.43 -2.06 17.32
N ALA A 66 -17.61 -2.91 17.92
CA ALA A 66 -18.05 -4.22 18.42
C ALA A 66 -19.35 -3.97 19.19
N LYS A 67 -20.48 -4.45 18.64
CA LYS A 67 -21.75 -4.38 19.37
C LYS A 67 -21.49 -5.15 20.64
N LEU A 68 -21.34 -4.42 21.75
CA LEU A 68 -21.32 -5.00 23.08
C LEU A 68 -22.55 -5.90 23.13
N LEU A 69 -22.32 -7.21 23.18
CA LEU A 69 -23.39 -8.17 23.31
C LEU A 69 -24.10 -7.83 24.62
N SER A 70 -25.27 -7.22 24.50
CA SER A 70 -26.19 -7.03 25.60
C SER A 70 -26.68 -8.42 26.00
N ILE A 71 -26.18 -8.90 27.13
CA ILE A 71 -26.78 -10.06 27.80
C ILE A 71 -27.99 -9.50 28.54
N ALA A 72 -29.17 -9.82 28.02
CA ALA A 72 -30.46 -9.55 28.63
C ALA A 72 -30.71 -10.46 29.83
#